data_AF-A0A1Y1VHN4-F1
#
_entry.id   AF-A0A1Y1VHN4-F1
#
_cell.length_a   1.000
_cell.length_b   1.000
_cell.length_c   1.000
_cell.angle_alpha   90.00
_cell.angle_beta   90.00
_cell.angle_gamma   90.00
#
_symmetry.space_group_name_H-M   'P 1'
#
loop_
_entity.id
_entity.type
_entity.pdbx_description
1 polymer ?
#
loop_
_entity_poly.entity_id
_entity_poly.type
_entity_poly.pdbx_seq_one_letter_code
_entity_poly.pdbx_strand_id
1 'polypeptide(L)'
;MLLYFTSLNFNSFSNYQDCSIKVIFKHSGVILMYLILNIYISTGDVLGIDYEQIKKDNIHLSESQFSEKHQKYSDLSKSLASKFEKYEMTLEEKILYRIERELKIFNDISRKIFNSNSGISSYSNDSFSSSTSNLATELYNTYTDILNKKTVTLYTLNIEFILIYIVILSFILITLIMKNNSKYGGDNFIQDKNGKWVYECPLYKLNFVMNIIEFFYVIYTLVKVKKVRNYVFIFKSLKNIGYSIIILVTLGPLSNVNIIFIYFVNLFFFFFLFY
;
A
#
# COMPACT_ATOMS: atom_id res chain seq x y z
N MET A 1 27.73 -9.78 -4.99
CA MET A 1 28.80 -10.79 -5.17
C MET A 1 28.23 -12.18 -5.41
N LEU A 2 27.53 -12.82 -4.46
CA LEU A 2 26.91 -14.14 -4.66
C LEU A 2 25.90 -14.19 -5.82
N LEU A 3 25.01 -13.19 -5.92
CA LEU A 3 24.02 -13.10 -7.02
C LEU A 3 24.63 -12.84 -8.41
N TYR A 4 25.77 -12.15 -8.44
CA TYR A 4 26.54 -11.91 -9.66
C TYR A 4 27.29 -13.19 -10.10
N PHE A 5 27.81 -13.95 -9.13
CA PHE A 5 28.38 -15.27 -9.40
C PHE A 5 27.33 -16.28 -9.91
N THR A 6 26.09 -16.21 -9.41
CA THR A 6 25.00 -17.01 -9.97
C THR A 6 24.58 -16.52 -11.34
N SER A 7 24.55 -15.21 -11.63
CA SER A 7 24.14 -14.73 -12.96
C SER A 7 25.15 -15.07 -14.07
N LEU A 8 26.45 -15.03 -13.76
CA LEU A 8 27.51 -15.39 -14.71
C LEU A 8 27.56 -16.90 -15.04
N ASN A 9 27.10 -17.76 -14.12
CA ASN A 9 27.14 -19.21 -14.31
C ASN A 9 25.82 -19.81 -14.87
N PHE A 10 24.75 -19.00 -15.03
CA PHE A 10 23.42 -19.47 -15.43
C PHE A 10 23.01 -19.09 -16.86
N ASN A 11 23.95 -19.13 -17.81
CA ASN A 11 23.62 -19.18 -19.23
C ASN A 11 23.72 -20.63 -19.73
N SER A 12 22.75 -21.43 -19.31
CA SER A 12 22.73 -22.89 -19.49
C SER A 12 21.38 -23.36 -20.02
N PHE A 13 20.76 -22.62 -20.94
CA PHE A 13 19.58 -23.16 -21.60
C PHE A 13 20.03 -24.38 -22.39
N SER A 14 19.54 -25.56 -22.03
CA SER A 14 19.83 -26.79 -22.78
C SER A 14 18.80 -27.00 -23.90
N ASN A 15 17.60 -26.45 -23.71
CA ASN A 15 16.48 -26.59 -24.63
C ASN A 15 15.47 -25.43 -24.45
N TYR A 16 14.43 -25.43 -25.30
CA TYR A 16 13.34 -24.44 -25.26
C TYR A 16 12.54 -24.46 -23.95
N GLN A 17 12.31 -25.65 -23.39
CA GLN A 17 11.51 -25.84 -22.18
C GLN A 17 12.18 -25.16 -20.98
N ASP A 18 13.50 -25.33 -20.81
CA ASP A 18 14.27 -24.67 -19.77
C ASP A 18 14.18 -23.16 -19.89
N CYS A 19 14.29 -22.62 -21.13
CA CYS A 19 14.14 -21.19 -21.32
C CYS A 19 12.73 -20.70 -21.00
N SER A 20 11.70 -21.43 -21.45
CA SER A 20 10.30 -21.08 -21.22
C SER A 20 9.97 -21.05 -19.73
N ILE A 21 10.39 -22.09 -18.99
CA ILE A 21 10.21 -22.18 -17.54
C ILE A 21 10.90 -21.01 -16.83
N LYS A 22 12.14 -20.68 -17.20
CA LYS A 22 12.86 -19.53 -16.62
C LYS A 22 12.15 -18.21 -16.89
N VAL A 23 11.65 -18.00 -18.11
CA VAL A 23 10.88 -16.80 -18.48
C VAL A 23 9.60 -16.71 -17.67
N ILE A 24 8.84 -17.81 -17.53
CA ILE A 24 7.62 -17.87 -16.70
C ILE A 24 7.95 -17.47 -15.26
N PHE A 25 8.89 -18.17 -14.60
CA PHE A 25 9.17 -17.94 -13.18
C PHE A 25 9.76 -16.57 -12.90
N LYS A 26 10.61 -16.05 -13.80
CA LYS A 26 11.17 -14.70 -13.68
C LYS A 26 10.05 -13.66 -13.65
N HIS A 27 9.20 -13.65 -14.68
CA HIS A 27 8.19 -12.60 -14.81
C HIS A 27 7.01 -12.82 -13.88
N SER A 28 6.55 -14.05 -13.66
CA SER A 28 5.45 -14.33 -12.73
C SER A 28 5.80 -13.95 -11.30
N GLY A 29 7.02 -14.26 -10.84
CA GLY A 29 7.49 -13.90 -9.51
C GLY A 29 7.57 -12.38 -9.30
N VAL A 30 8.12 -11.66 -10.28
CA VAL A 30 8.22 -10.20 -10.24
C VAL A 30 6.84 -9.55 -10.23
N ILE A 31 5.93 -9.98 -11.12
CA ILE A 31 4.56 -9.46 -11.18
C ILE A 31 3.80 -9.75 -9.89
N LEU A 32 3.89 -10.98 -9.36
CA LEU A 32 3.24 -11.36 -8.10
C LEU A 32 3.73 -10.49 -6.95
N MET A 33 5.04 -10.24 -6.87
CA MET A 33 5.62 -9.37 -5.85
C MET A 33 5.05 -7.96 -5.92
N TYR A 34 4.97 -7.37 -7.13
CA TYR A 34 4.39 -6.04 -7.29
C TYR A 34 2.89 -6.00 -7.03
N LEU A 35 2.15 -7.07 -7.32
CA LEU A 35 0.74 -7.17 -7.00
C LEU A 35 0.52 -7.12 -5.48
N ILE A 36 1.29 -7.90 -4.72
CA ILE A 36 1.23 -7.89 -3.25
C ILE A 36 1.51 -6.47 -2.73
N LEU A 37 2.55 -5.81 -3.25
CA LEU A 37 2.87 -4.43 -2.87
C LEU A 37 1.72 -3.46 -3.19
N ASN A 38 1.10 -3.58 -4.35
CA ASN A 38 -0.03 -2.74 -4.75
C ASN A 38 -1.27 -2.97 -3.90
N ILE A 39 -1.54 -4.21 -3.45
CA ILE A 39 -2.58 -4.50 -2.46
C ILE A 39 -2.32 -3.74 -1.16
N TYR A 40 -1.10 -3.81 -0.62
CA TYR A 40 -0.73 -3.10 0.62
C TYR A 40 -0.84 -1.58 0.46
N ILE A 41 -0.32 -1.03 -0.64
CA ILE A 41 -0.36 0.41 -0.92
C ILE A 41 -1.80 0.89 -1.08
N SER A 42 -2.62 0.18 -1.85
CA SER A 42 -4.02 0.55 -2.08
C SER A 42 -4.85 0.39 -0.80
N THR A 43 -4.51 -0.59 0.05
CA THR A 43 -5.10 -0.71 1.39
C THR A 43 -4.79 0.51 2.25
N GLY A 44 -3.52 0.95 2.22
CA GLY A 44 -3.12 2.21 2.86
C GLY A 44 -3.84 3.43 2.28
N ASP A 45 -4.10 3.44 0.97
CA ASP A 45 -4.79 4.56 0.31
C ASP A 45 -6.26 4.68 0.74
N VAL A 46 -6.98 3.55 0.85
CA VAL A 46 -8.40 3.54 1.22
C VAL A 46 -8.63 3.77 2.72
N LEU A 47 -7.75 3.22 3.57
CA LEU A 47 -7.87 3.33 5.02
C LEU A 47 -7.23 4.59 5.58
N GLY A 48 -6.20 5.11 4.93
CA GLY A 48 -5.50 6.32 5.37
C GLY A 48 -6.41 7.55 5.38
N ILE A 49 -6.08 8.50 6.24
CA ILE A 49 -6.78 9.78 6.30
C ILE A 49 -5.83 10.85 5.78
N ASP A 50 -6.29 11.60 4.78
CA ASP A 50 -5.53 12.70 4.23
C ASP A 50 -5.38 13.83 5.26
N TYR A 51 -4.14 14.21 5.54
CA TYR A 51 -3.82 15.30 6.46
C TYR A 51 -4.43 16.63 6.02
N GLU A 52 -4.39 16.91 4.71
CA GLU A 52 -4.94 18.14 4.14
C GLU A 52 -6.45 18.21 4.37
N GLN A 53 -7.14 17.08 4.28
CA GLN A 53 -8.57 16.99 4.55
C GLN A 53 -8.89 17.22 6.02
N ILE A 54 -8.16 16.55 6.94
CA ILE A 54 -8.30 16.78 8.39
C ILE A 54 -8.06 18.26 8.74
N LYS A 55 -7.04 18.88 8.14
CA LYS A 55 -6.71 20.28 8.39
C LYS A 55 -7.84 21.21 7.95
N LYS A 56 -8.43 20.98 6.78
CA LYS A 56 -9.57 21.75 6.26
C LYS A 56 -10.82 21.58 7.12
N ASP A 57 -11.14 20.34 7.51
CA ASP A 57 -12.34 20.04 8.29
C ASP A 57 -12.25 20.61 9.72
N ASN A 58 -11.05 20.57 10.33
CA ASN A 58 -10.84 21.14 11.67
C ASN A 58 -10.98 22.66 11.73
N ILE A 59 -10.56 23.37 10.68
CA ILE A 59 -10.74 24.83 10.60
C ILE A 59 -12.24 25.15 10.60
N HIS A 60 -13.03 24.41 9.81
CA HIS A 60 -14.46 24.66 9.66
C HIS A 60 -15.31 24.27 10.89
N LEU A 61 -14.90 23.22 11.61
CA LEU A 61 -15.54 22.78 12.86
C LEU A 61 -15.27 23.76 14.02
N SER A 62 -14.09 24.39 14.04
CA SER A 62 -13.76 25.38 15.08
C SER A 62 -14.58 26.67 14.96
N GLU A 63 -14.98 27.07 13.77
CA GLU A 63 -15.78 28.28 13.55
C GLU A 63 -17.28 28.05 13.72
N SER A 64 -17.81 26.92 13.24
CA SER A 64 -19.28 26.73 13.18
C SER A 64 -19.90 26.21 14.47
N GLN A 65 -19.19 25.42 15.29
CA GLN A 65 -19.77 24.83 16.52
C GLN A 65 -19.54 25.65 17.79
N PHE A 66 -18.60 26.62 17.78
CA PHE A 66 -18.35 27.46 18.94
C PHE A 66 -19.42 28.54 19.17
N SER A 67 -20.25 28.84 18.15
CA SER A 67 -21.14 29.99 18.19
C SER A 67 -22.49 29.76 18.90
N GLU A 68 -22.98 28.52 19.09
CA GLU A 68 -24.38 28.31 19.53
C GLU A 68 -24.62 27.46 20.79
N LYS A 69 -23.65 26.71 21.32
CA LYS A 69 -23.89 25.82 22.51
C LYS A 69 -23.12 26.18 23.78
N HIS A 70 -22.41 27.30 23.82
CA HIS A 70 -21.31 27.49 24.77
C HIS A 70 -21.62 28.12 26.14
N GLN A 71 -22.87 28.18 26.61
CA GLN A 71 -23.15 28.74 27.93
C GLN A 71 -23.09 27.73 29.10
N LYS A 72 -23.20 26.42 28.87
CA LYS A 72 -23.30 25.41 29.97
C LYS A 72 -22.05 24.54 30.19
N TYR A 73 -21.10 24.51 29.26
CA TYR A 73 -19.84 23.72 29.38
C TYR A 73 -18.57 24.59 29.51
N SER A 74 -18.74 25.92 29.64
CA SER A 74 -17.65 26.92 29.77
C SER A 74 -16.63 26.53 30.83
N ASP A 75 -17.07 26.12 32.02
CA ASP A 75 -16.19 26.14 33.18
C ASP A 75 -15.27 24.92 33.27
N LEU A 76 -15.73 23.76 32.77
CA LEU A 76 -14.88 22.57 32.64
C LEU A 76 -13.88 22.71 31.48
N SER A 77 -14.28 23.39 30.39
CA SER A 77 -13.38 23.65 29.27
C SER A 77 -12.27 24.64 29.64
N LYS A 78 -12.58 25.67 30.44
CA LYS A 78 -11.64 26.69 30.90
C LYS A 78 -10.56 26.12 31.85
N SER A 79 -10.92 25.19 32.75
CA SER A 79 -9.93 24.59 33.66
C SER A 79 -8.96 23.63 32.95
N LEU A 80 -9.41 23.03 31.84
CA LEU A 80 -8.56 22.21 30.99
C LEU A 80 -7.71 23.08 30.06
N ALA A 81 -8.28 24.10 29.41
CA ALA A 81 -7.56 24.99 28.51
C ALA A 81 -6.36 25.68 29.18
N SER A 82 -6.49 26.10 30.44
CA SER A 82 -5.38 26.73 31.18
C SER A 82 -4.22 25.78 31.51
N LYS A 83 -4.44 24.45 31.52
CA LYS A 83 -3.35 23.46 31.61
C LYS A 83 -2.58 23.31 30.30
N PHE A 84 -3.17 23.67 29.15
CA PHE A 84 -2.59 23.41 27.83
C PHE A 84 -1.75 24.57 27.28
N GLU A 85 -1.95 25.81 27.74
CA GLU A 85 -1.11 26.95 27.32
C GLU A 85 0.37 26.78 27.69
N LYS A 86 0.70 25.83 28.59
CA LYS A 86 2.05 25.64 29.09
C LYS A 86 2.96 24.78 28.21
N TYR A 87 2.43 24.10 27.19
CA TYR A 87 3.22 23.26 26.30
C TYR A 87 3.02 23.66 24.84
N GLU A 88 4.08 24.11 24.18
CA GLU A 88 4.12 24.24 22.72
C GLU A 88 4.07 22.84 22.09
N MET A 89 2.86 22.36 21.83
CA MET A 89 2.66 21.15 21.04
C MET A 89 2.66 21.49 19.54
N THR A 90 3.35 20.65 18.78
CA THR A 90 3.27 20.62 17.32
C THR A 90 1.84 20.31 16.85
N LEU A 91 1.50 20.66 15.62
CA LEU A 91 0.17 20.40 15.05
C LEU A 91 -0.17 18.90 15.01
N GLU A 92 0.84 18.06 14.75
CA GLU A 92 0.69 16.60 14.79
C GLU A 92 0.34 16.11 16.20
N GLU A 93 1.01 16.60 17.23
CA GLU A 93 0.73 16.25 18.64
C GLU A 93 -0.68 16.69 19.06
N LYS A 94 -1.13 17.88 18.61
CA LYS A 94 -2.50 18.36 18.87
C LYS A 94 -3.56 17.43 18.26
N ILE A 95 -3.36 16.96 17.03
CA ILE A 95 -4.27 16.04 16.35
C ILE A 95 -4.27 14.68 17.06
N LEU A 96 -3.08 14.14 17.36
CA LEU A 96 -2.94 12.86 18.05
C LEU A 96 -3.63 12.89 19.41
N TYR A 97 -3.42 13.95 20.18
CA TYR A 97 -4.05 14.15 21.48
C TYR A 97 -5.58 14.23 21.38
N ARG A 98 -6.11 14.93 20.37
CA ARG A 98 -7.56 15.02 20.14
C ARG A 98 -8.15 13.63 19.88
N ILE A 99 -7.49 12.83 19.05
CA ILE A 99 -7.91 11.47 18.71
C ILE A 99 -7.81 10.56 19.93
N GLU A 100 -6.73 10.62 20.70
CA GLU A 100 -6.58 9.83 21.93
C GLU A 100 -7.65 10.18 22.96
N ARG A 101 -7.98 11.48 23.08
CA ARG A 101 -9.06 11.95 23.93
C ARG A 101 -10.43 11.42 23.48
N GLU A 102 -10.74 11.49 22.20
CA GLU A 102 -12.00 10.96 21.65
C GLU A 102 -12.10 9.44 21.82
N LEU A 103 -11.01 8.71 21.59
CA LEU A 103 -10.93 7.27 21.85
C LEU A 103 -11.16 6.94 23.33
N LYS A 104 -10.60 7.74 24.25
CA LYS A 104 -10.81 7.55 25.69
C LYS A 104 -12.27 7.78 26.09
N ILE A 105 -12.88 8.85 25.59
CA ILE A 105 -14.30 9.14 25.80
C ILE A 105 -15.16 7.99 25.26
N PHE A 106 -14.85 7.51 24.05
CA PHE A 106 -15.54 6.38 23.44
C PHE A 106 -15.42 5.11 24.30
N ASN A 107 -14.22 4.77 24.75
CA ASN A 107 -13.98 3.58 25.58
C ASN A 107 -14.71 3.67 26.93
N ASP A 108 -14.73 4.84 27.56
CA ASP A 108 -15.46 5.07 28.82
C ASP A 108 -16.98 4.91 28.60
N ILE A 109 -17.51 5.37 27.46
CA ILE A 109 -18.92 5.18 27.08
C ILE A 109 -19.20 3.68 26.84
N SER A 110 -18.38 3.00 26.03
CA SER A 110 -18.55 1.57 25.74
C SER A 110 -18.50 0.72 27.00
N ARG A 111 -17.57 1.00 27.93
CA ARG A 111 -17.46 0.29 29.21
C ARG A 111 -18.69 0.52 30.08
N LYS A 112 -19.22 1.75 30.13
CA LYS A 112 -20.47 2.05 30.85
C LYS A 112 -21.64 1.23 30.29
N ILE A 113 -21.79 1.17 28.96
CA ILE A 113 -22.85 0.40 28.29
C ILE A 113 -22.71 -1.11 28.59
N PHE A 114 -21.48 -1.64 28.58
CA PHE A 114 -21.26 -3.06 28.85
C PHE A 114 -21.59 -3.43 30.31
N ASN A 115 -21.14 -2.62 31.27
CA ASN A 115 -21.36 -2.87 32.70
C ASN A 115 -22.82 -2.65 33.13
N SER A 116 -23.58 -1.80 32.45
CA SER A 116 -25.01 -1.61 32.75
C SER A 116 -25.86 -2.85 32.46
N ASN A 117 -25.39 -3.78 31.60
CA ASN A 117 -26.13 -4.99 31.27
C ASN A 117 -25.86 -6.16 32.25
N SER A 118 -24.83 -6.08 33.10
CA SER A 118 -24.47 -7.16 34.05
C SER A 118 -25.07 -7.01 35.45
N GLY A 119 -25.78 -5.91 35.73
CA GLY A 119 -26.33 -5.61 37.05
C GLY A 119 -27.81 -5.26 37.01
N ILE A 120 -28.69 -6.26 36.92
CA ILE A 120 -30.10 -6.12 37.28
C ILE A 120 -30.16 -5.98 38.80
N SER A 121 -29.88 -4.78 39.31
CA SER A 121 -30.25 -4.41 40.68
C SER A 121 -31.14 -3.19 40.59
N SER A 122 -32.42 -3.46 40.77
CA SER A 122 -33.52 -2.53 40.99
C SER A 122 -33.11 -1.39 41.93
N TYR A 123 -33.26 -0.14 41.46
CA TYR A 123 -33.77 1.05 42.17
C TYR A 123 -33.06 2.32 41.70
N SER A 124 -33.77 3.11 40.89
CA SER A 124 -34.14 4.51 41.13
C SER A 124 -34.41 5.22 39.81
N ASN A 125 -35.58 5.85 39.73
CA ASN A 125 -36.11 6.52 38.55
C ASN A 125 -35.43 7.89 38.36
N ASP A 126 -34.27 7.92 37.69
CA ASP A 126 -33.74 9.15 37.12
C ASP A 126 -33.91 9.13 35.59
N SER A 127 -34.88 9.93 35.11
CA SER A 127 -35.36 10.00 33.72
C SER A 127 -34.41 10.70 32.74
N PHE A 128 -33.14 10.89 33.10
CA PHE A 128 -32.16 11.66 32.33
C PHE A 128 -31.28 10.81 31.38
N SER A 129 -31.52 9.49 31.28
CA SER A 129 -30.57 8.54 30.64
C SER A 129 -30.96 8.05 29.24
N SER A 130 -32.15 8.34 28.70
CA SER A 130 -32.61 7.73 27.43
C SER A 130 -32.17 8.45 26.15
N SER A 131 -31.84 9.74 26.19
CA SER A 131 -31.50 10.49 24.97
C SER A 131 -30.03 10.33 24.55
N THR A 132 -29.12 10.11 25.50
CA THR A 132 -27.69 9.94 25.25
C THR A 132 -27.32 8.57 24.70
N SER A 133 -28.07 7.51 25.05
CA SER A 133 -27.84 6.15 24.54
C SER A 133 -28.20 6.01 23.05
N ASN A 134 -29.27 6.68 22.60
CA ASN A 134 -29.69 6.66 21.20
C ASN A 134 -28.65 7.32 20.30
N LEU A 135 -28.07 8.47 20.71
CA LEU A 135 -27.05 9.17 19.94
C LEU A 135 -25.75 8.35 19.80
N ALA A 136 -25.30 7.71 20.89
CA ALA A 136 -24.10 6.87 20.86
C ALA A 136 -24.29 5.66 19.92
N THR A 137 -25.49 5.08 19.92
CA THR A 137 -25.84 3.96 19.04
C THR A 137 -25.88 4.38 17.57
N GLU A 138 -26.47 5.54 17.27
CA GLU A 138 -26.52 6.09 15.92
C GLU A 138 -25.11 6.41 15.37
N LEU A 139 -24.25 7.01 16.19
CA LEU A 139 -22.85 7.28 15.84
C LEU A 139 -22.07 5.98 15.59
N TYR A 140 -22.26 4.98 16.45
CA TYR A 140 -21.63 3.68 16.29
C TYR A 140 -22.06 3.01 14.98
N ASN A 141 -23.37 2.94 14.72
CA ASN A 141 -23.92 2.35 13.49
C ASN A 141 -23.37 3.07 12.24
N THR A 142 -23.34 4.40 12.27
CA THR A 142 -22.79 5.20 11.17
C THR A 142 -21.31 4.88 10.92
N TYR A 143 -20.51 4.78 11.99
CA TYR A 143 -19.09 4.47 11.87
C TYR A 143 -18.85 3.04 11.36
N THR A 144 -19.61 2.06 11.85
CA THR A 144 -19.52 0.68 11.37
C THR A 144 -19.91 0.57 9.91
N ASP A 145 -20.91 1.32 9.44
CA ASP A 145 -21.32 1.34 8.04
C ASP A 145 -20.24 1.92 7.13
N ILE A 146 -19.58 3.01 7.56
CA ILE A 146 -18.44 3.60 6.84
C ILE A 146 -17.29 2.60 6.75
N LEU A 147 -16.94 1.92 7.86
CA LEU A 147 -15.90 0.91 7.88
C LEU A 147 -16.23 -0.30 6.99
N ASN A 148 -17.47 -0.79 7.05
CA ASN A 148 -17.94 -1.89 6.21
C ASN A 148 -17.85 -1.52 4.72
N LYS A 149 -18.26 -0.30 4.36
CA LYS A 149 -18.16 0.20 2.98
C LYS A 149 -16.70 0.26 2.50
N LYS A 150 -15.78 0.78 3.32
CA LYS A 150 -14.34 0.79 3.01
C LYS A 150 -13.78 -0.64 2.87
N THR A 151 -14.19 -1.54 3.75
CA THR A 151 -13.76 -2.94 3.74
C THR A 151 -14.22 -3.68 2.49
N VAL A 152 -15.48 -3.50 2.08
CA VAL A 152 -15.99 -4.05 0.81
C VAL A 152 -15.19 -3.50 -0.37
N THR A 153 -14.90 -2.20 -0.38
CA THR A 153 -14.08 -1.57 -1.43
C THR A 153 -12.70 -2.21 -1.54
N LEU A 154 -12.06 -2.54 -0.41
CA LEU A 154 -10.78 -3.25 -0.40
C LEU A 154 -10.88 -4.66 -0.99
N TYR A 155 -11.91 -5.43 -0.62
CA TYR A 155 -12.10 -6.77 -1.17
C TYR A 155 -12.32 -6.74 -2.67
N THR A 156 -13.15 -5.82 -3.17
CA THR A 156 -13.37 -5.63 -4.61
C THR A 156 -12.06 -5.32 -5.34
N LEU A 157 -11.26 -4.41 -4.79
CA LEU A 157 -9.98 -4.02 -5.36
C LEU A 157 -8.94 -5.17 -5.36
N ASN A 158 -8.93 -6.00 -4.31
CA ASN A 158 -8.08 -7.19 -4.26
C ASN A 158 -8.49 -8.24 -5.30
N ILE A 159 -9.79 -8.47 -5.48
CA ILE A 159 -10.31 -9.38 -6.52
C ILE A 159 -9.91 -8.88 -7.91
N GLU A 160 -10.01 -7.56 -8.16
CA GLU A 160 -9.59 -6.96 -9.42
C GLU A 160 -8.11 -7.24 -9.72
N PHE A 161 -7.21 -7.05 -8.75
CA PHE A 161 -5.81 -7.37 -8.93
C PHE A 161 -5.54 -8.85 -9.23
N ILE A 162 -6.23 -9.76 -8.53
CA ILE A 162 -6.11 -11.20 -8.78
C ILE A 162 -6.56 -11.54 -10.21
N LEU A 163 -7.64 -10.93 -10.70
CA LEU A 163 -8.12 -11.12 -12.08
C LEU A 163 -7.09 -10.60 -13.10
N ILE A 164 -6.53 -9.41 -12.88
CA ILE A 164 -5.48 -8.85 -13.74
C ILE A 164 -4.27 -9.80 -13.81
N TYR A 165 -3.86 -10.39 -12.68
CA TYR A 165 -2.76 -11.35 -12.65
C TYR A 165 -3.04 -12.61 -13.47
N ILE A 166 -4.25 -13.18 -13.34
CA ILE A 166 -4.66 -14.34 -14.12
C ILE A 166 -4.65 -14.04 -15.62
N VAL A 167 -5.10 -12.85 -16.03
CA VAL A 167 -5.07 -12.40 -17.44
C VAL A 167 -3.63 -12.26 -17.96
N ILE A 168 -2.72 -11.69 -17.16
CA ILE A 168 -1.31 -11.55 -17.57
C ILE A 168 -0.64 -12.94 -17.67
N LEU A 169 -0.90 -13.83 -16.71
CA LEU A 169 -0.36 -15.19 -16.75
C LEU A 169 -0.89 -15.98 -17.95
N SER A 170 -2.18 -15.89 -18.26
CA SER A 170 -2.76 -16.57 -19.42
C SER A 170 -2.17 -16.03 -20.72
N PHE A 171 -1.95 -14.72 -20.83
CA PHE A 171 -1.26 -14.11 -21.96
C PHE A 171 0.17 -14.67 -22.13
N ILE A 172 0.95 -14.72 -21.05
CA ILE A 172 2.30 -15.31 -21.08
C ILE A 172 2.23 -16.77 -21.56
N LEU A 173 1.34 -17.59 -20.99
CA LEU A 173 1.20 -19.00 -21.37
C LEU A 173 0.80 -19.17 -22.85
N ILE A 174 -0.17 -18.39 -23.33
CA ILE A 174 -0.61 -18.43 -24.74
C ILE A 174 0.56 -18.08 -25.67
N THR A 175 1.32 -17.02 -25.36
CA THR A 175 2.47 -16.65 -26.21
C THR A 175 3.55 -17.74 -26.24
N LEU A 176 3.74 -18.48 -25.15
CA LEU A 176 4.68 -19.61 -25.09
C LEU A 176 4.19 -20.82 -25.89
N ILE A 177 2.88 -21.13 -25.82
CA ILE A 177 2.27 -22.22 -26.60
C ILE A 177 2.33 -21.91 -28.10
N MET A 178 1.98 -20.68 -28.50
CA MET A 178 2.05 -20.27 -29.91
C MET A 178 3.46 -20.37 -30.47
N LYS A 179 4.48 -19.98 -29.68
CA LYS A 179 5.88 -20.09 -30.08
C LYS A 179 6.42 -21.52 -30.07
N ASN A 180 5.91 -22.39 -29.20
CA ASN A 180 6.27 -23.81 -29.20
C ASN A 180 5.75 -24.52 -30.47
N ASN A 181 4.54 -24.16 -30.92
CA ASN A 181 3.90 -24.75 -32.09
C ASN A 181 4.44 -24.22 -33.42
N SER A 182 4.95 -22.99 -33.46
CA SER A 182 5.74 -22.55 -34.60
C SER A 182 6.99 -23.43 -34.63
N LYS A 183 6.99 -24.44 -35.52
CA LYS A 183 8.12 -25.34 -35.73
C LYS A 183 9.37 -24.50 -36.01
N TYR A 184 10.10 -24.14 -34.96
CA TYR A 184 11.53 -23.87 -35.04
C TYR A 184 12.18 -25.24 -35.30
N GLY A 185 11.98 -25.74 -36.52
CA GLY A 185 12.60 -26.97 -37.04
C GLY A 185 14.05 -26.74 -37.47
N GLY A 186 14.62 -25.60 -37.10
CA GLY A 186 16.04 -25.33 -37.17
C GLY A 186 16.57 -25.28 -35.75
N ASP A 187 17.61 -26.08 -35.49
CA ASP A 187 18.45 -26.04 -34.31
C ASP A 187 18.84 -24.57 -34.02
N ASN A 188 18.21 -23.93 -33.02
CA ASN A 188 18.58 -22.59 -32.52
C ASN A 188 19.93 -22.62 -31.76
N PHE A 189 20.82 -23.52 -32.15
CA PHE A 189 22.15 -23.63 -31.61
C PHE A 189 23.04 -22.68 -32.41
N ILE A 190 23.56 -21.67 -31.73
CA ILE A 190 24.58 -20.79 -32.27
C ILE A 190 25.93 -21.23 -31.71
N GLN A 191 26.98 -21.14 -32.53
CA GLN A 191 28.33 -21.39 -32.05
C GLN A 191 28.84 -20.11 -31.38
N ASP A 192 29.15 -20.17 -30.08
CA ASP A 192 29.78 -19.09 -29.34
C ASP A 192 31.22 -18.85 -29.86
N LYS A 193 31.82 -17.70 -29.51
CA LYS A 193 33.20 -17.32 -29.89
C LYS A 193 34.26 -18.35 -29.49
N ASN A 194 33.94 -19.20 -28.51
CA ASN A 194 34.80 -20.29 -28.04
C ASN A 194 34.63 -21.61 -28.85
N GLY A 195 33.83 -21.60 -29.91
CA GLY A 195 33.52 -22.79 -30.70
C GLY A 195 32.48 -23.73 -30.06
N LYS A 196 31.91 -23.37 -28.90
CA LYS A 196 30.90 -24.17 -28.20
C LYS A 196 29.51 -23.89 -28.77
N TRP A 197 28.72 -24.92 -29.04
CA TRP A 197 27.32 -24.78 -29.40
C TRP A 197 26.51 -24.40 -28.16
N VAL A 198 25.77 -23.29 -28.25
CA VAL A 198 24.91 -22.77 -27.19
C VAL A 198 23.51 -22.58 -27.75
N TYR A 199 22.50 -23.00 -27.01
CA TYR A 199 21.11 -22.76 -27.38
C TYR A 199 20.76 -21.28 -27.21
N GLU A 200 20.41 -20.62 -28.31
CA GLU A 200 19.90 -19.26 -28.31
C GLU A 200 18.40 -19.29 -27.97
N CYS A 201 18.03 -18.66 -26.85
CA CYS A 201 16.63 -18.67 -26.46
C CYS A 201 15.77 -17.77 -27.38
N PRO A 202 14.77 -18.32 -28.10
CA PRO A 202 13.91 -17.55 -29.02
C PRO A 202 12.90 -16.64 -28.30
N LEU A 203 12.90 -16.64 -26.96
CA LEU A 203 12.05 -15.83 -26.11
C LEU A 203 12.70 -14.51 -25.68
N TYR A 204 13.90 -14.17 -26.16
CA TYR A 204 14.58 -12.93 -25.77
C TYR A 204 13.72 -11.67 -26.02
N LYS A 205 12.99 -11.61 -27.15
CA LYS A 205 12.07 -10.50 -27.47
C LYS A 205 10.93 -10.40 -26.46
N LEU A 206 10.33 -11.54 -26.07
CA LEU A 206 9.26 -11.57 -25.09
C LEU A 206 9.78 -11.11 -23.72
N ASN A 207 10.92 -11.64 -23.29
CA ASN A 207 11.58 -11.24 -22.05
C ASN A 207 11.91 -9.73 -22.05
N PHE A 208 12.35 -9.16 -23.18
CA PHE A 208 12.59 -7.72 -23.30
C PHE A 208 11.31 -6.90 -23.14
N VAL A 209 10.22 -7.26 -23.85
CA VAL A 209 8.91 -6.59 -23.72
C VAL A 209 8.39 -6.66 -22.28
N MET A 210 8.49 -7.83 -21.63
CA MET A 210 8.06 -8.00 -20.25
C MET A 210 8.89 -7.15 -19.28
N ASN A 211 10.22 -7.05 -19.46
CA ASN A 211 11.05 -6.15 -18.63
C ASN A 211 10.61 -4.67 -18.77
N ILE A 212 10.22 -4.23 -19.97
CA ILE A 212 9.70 -2.87 -20.19
C ILE A 212 8.38 -2.67 -19.45
N ILE A 213 7.45 -3.62 -19.54
CA ILE A 213 6.16 -3.56 -18.84
C ILE A 213 6.38 -3.51 -17.33
N GLU A 214 7.26 -4.35 -16.79
CA GLU A 214 7.64 -4.35 -15.38
C GLU A 214 8.23 -3.01 -14.93
N PHE A 215 9.06 -2.39 -15.78
CA PHE A 215 9.62 -1.06 -15.50
C PHE A 215 8.55 0.03 -15.41
N PHE A 216 7.55 0.02 -16.30
CA PHE A 216 6.42 0.95 -16.18
C PHE A 216 5.58 0.67 -14.92
N TYR A 217 5.41 -0.60 -14.55
CA TYR A 217 4.69 -0.98 -13.34
C TYR A 217 5.40 -0.52 -12.06
N VAL A 218 6.73 -0.53 -12.06
CA VAL A 218 7.56 0.07 -11.00
C VAL A 218 7.27 1.56 -10.85
N ILE A 219 7.32 2.31 -11.96
CA ILE A 219 7.09 3.76 -11.93
C ILE A 219 5.69 4.05 -11.39
N TYR A 220 4.68 3.31 -11.87
CA TYR A 220 3.31 3.43 -11.37
C TYR A 220 3.23 3.20 -9.86
N THR A 221 3.87 2.15 -9.35
CA THR A 221 3.88 1.82 -7.92
C THR A 221 4.56 2.93 -7.11
N LEU A 222 5.68 3.49 -7.58
CA LEU A 222 6.38 4.60 -6.92
C LEU A 222 5.52 5.86 -6.82
N VAL A 223 4.76 6.20 -7.87
CA VAL A 223 3.83 7.34 -7.85
C VAL A 223 2.75 7.12 -6.78
N LYS A 224 2.18 5.91 -6.69
CA LYS A 224 1.20 5.58 -5.64
C LYS A 224 1.79 5.65 -4.23
N VAL A 225 3.00 5.13 -4.02
CA VAL A 225 3.69 5.23 -2.72
C VAL A 225 3.87 6.70 -2.33
N LYS A 226 4.27 7.57 -3.27
CA LYS A 226 4.43 9.00 -3.00
C LYS A 226 3.13 9.63 -2.52
N LYS A 227 2.01 9.31 -3.16
CA LYS A 227 0.67 9.77 -2.73
C LYS A 227 0.36 9.29 -1.30
N VAL A 228 0.51 7.99 -1.05
CA VAL A 228 0.16 7.40 0.23
C VAL A 228 1.01 7.96 1.37
N ARG A 229 2.30 8.29 1.17
CA ARG A 229 3.18 8.82 2.22
C ARG A 229 2.68 10.08 2.94
N ASN A 230 1.77 10.84 2.35
CA ASN A 230 1.23 12.08 2.92
C ASN A 230 0.06 11.84 3.90
N TYR A 231 -0.45 10.62 4.00
CA TYR A 231 -1.55 10.32 4.90
C TYR A 231 -1.11 10.21 6.36
N VAL A 232 -2.02 10.57 7.27
CA VAL A 232 -1.85 10.34 8.70
C VAL A 232 -2.42 8.97 9.04
N PHE A 233 -1.82 8.30 10.04
CA PHE A 233 -2.20 6.95 10.49
C PHE A 233 -1.94 5.80 9.52
N ILE A 234 -1.06 6.01 8.54
CA ILE A 234 -0.54 4.91 7.74
C ILE A 234 0.22 3.93 8.64
N PHE A 235 0.04 2.63 8.42
CA PHE A 235 0.88 1.60 9.02
C PHE A 235 2.36 1.96 8.86
N LYS A 236 3.11 1.96 9.97
CA LYS A 236 4.57 2.21 9.97
C LYS A 236 5.31 1.33 8.94
N SER A 237 4.75 0.15 8.63
CA SER A 237 5.23 -0.76 7.59
C SER A 237 5.18 -0.20 6.16
N LEU A 238 4.21 0.65 5.80
CA LEU A 238 4.11 1.23 4.44
C LEU A 238 5.24 2.21 4.11
N LYS A 239 5.75 2.94 5.12
CA LYS A 239 6.98 3.75 4.96
C LYS A 239 8.17 2.86 4.59
N ASN A 240 8.29 1.70 5.24
CA ASN A 240 9.34 0.73 4.94
C ASN A 240 9.18 0.09 3.56
N ILE A 241 7.94 -0.17 3.12
CA ILE A 241 7.64 -0.68 1.77
C ILE A 241 8.18 0.26 0.70
N GLY A 242 8.02 1.57 0.87
CA GLY A 242 8.58 2.54 -0.07
C GLY A 242 10.09 2.42 -0.24
N TYR A 243 10.83 2.27 0.87
CA TYR A 243 12.27 2.03 0.83
C TYR A 243 12.62 0.68 0.21
N SER A 244 11.87 -0.39 0.52
CA SER A 244 12.06 -1.70 -0.10
C SER A 244 11.87 -1.67 -1.61
N ILE A 245 10.90 -0.90 -2.12
CA ILE A 245 10.70 -0.72 -3.56
C ILE A 245 11.88 0.03 -4.17
N ILE A 246 12.36 1.11 -3.53
CA ILE A 246 13.53 1.83 -4.03
C ILE A 246 14.74 0.90 -4.08
N ILE A 247 14.98 0.11 -3.02
CA ILE A 247 16.07 -0.87 -2.98
C ILE A 247 15.90 -1.94 -4.07
N LEU A 248 14.68 -2.44 -4.29
CA LEU A 248 14.40 -3.40 -5.35
C LEU A 248 14.69 -2.81 -6.74
N VAL A 249 14.29 -1.56 -6.97
CA VAL A 249 14.50 -0.86 -8.24
C VAL A 249 15.96 -0.50 -8.44
N THR A 250 16.67 -0.15 -7.36
CA THR A 250 18.11 0.14 -7.42
C THR A 250 18.94 -1.13 -7.61
N LEU A 251 18.55 -2.25 -7.02
CA LEU A 251 19.32 -3.50 -7.07
C LEU A 251 18.89 -4.46 -8.19
N GLY A 252 17.64 -4.41 -8.64
CA GLY A 252 17.07 -5.33 -9.62
C GLY A 252 17.78 -5.27 -10.97
N PRO A 253 17.86 -4.10 -11.62
CA PRO A 253 18.56 -3.95 -12.90
C PRO A 253 20.08 -4.10 -12.77
N LEU A 254 20.69 -3.84 -11.59
CA LEU A 254 22.11 -4.15 -11.35
C LEU A 254 22.43 -5.64 -11.50
N SER A 255 21.45 -6.52 -11.37
CA SER A 255 21.65 -7.96 -11.59
C SER A 255 21.79 -8.34 -13.07
N ASN A 256 21.39 -7.48 -14.02
CA ASN A 256 21.32 -7.84 -15.45
C ASN A 256 21.78 -6.77 -16.46
N VAL A 257 21.87 -5.48 -16.09
CA VAL A 257 22.10 -4.37 -17.04
C VAL A 257 23.07 -3.35 -16.44
N ASN A 258 24.37 -3.63 -16.52
CA ASN A 258 25.40 -2.79 -15.89
C ASN A 258 25.74 -1.46 -16.60
N ILE A 259 25.08 -1.06 -17.70
CA ILE A 259 25.49 0.16 -18.45
C ILE A 259 24.36 1.21 -18.59
N ILE A 260 23.14 0.82 -18.97
CA ILE A 260 22.01 1.76 -19.09
C ILE A 260 21.50 2.22 -17.71
N PHE A 261 21.69 1.37 -16.70
CA PHE A 261 21.18 1.59 -15.37
C PHE A 261 21.91 2.68 -14.57
N ILE A 262 23.23 2.81 -14.75
CA ILE A 262 24.02 3.85 -14.07
C ILE A 262 23.54 5.24 -14.49
N TYR A 263 23.20 5.43 -15.78
CA TYR A 263 22.65 6.69 -16.27
C TYR A 263 21.25 6.98 -15.72
N PHE A 264 20.39 5.96 -15.61
CA PHE A 264 19.01 6.15 -15.14
C PHE A 264 18.92 6.37 -13.62
N VAL A 265 19.76 5.67 -12.83
CA VAL A 265 19.84 5.89 -11.37
C VAL A 265 20.37 7.27 -11.05
N ASN A 266 21.40 7.73 -11.75
CA ASN A 266 21.93 9.08 -11.55
C ASN A 266 20.88 10.16 -11.86
N LEU A 267 20.03 9.95 -12.88
CA LEU A 267 18.92 10.85 -13.20
C LEU A 267 17.85 10.83 -12.10
N PHE A 268 17.49 9.64 -11.60
CA PHE A 268 16.44 9.48 -10.59
C PHE A 268 16.87 10.01 -9.21
N PHE A 269 18.13 9.80 -8.82
CA PHE A 269 18.69 10.34 -7.59
C PHE A 269 18.74 11.87 -7.62
N PHE A 270 19.02 12.45 -8.80
CA PHE A 270 19.01 13.91 -8.99
C PHE A 270 17.60 14.51 -8.80
N PHE A 271 16.54 13.86 -9.31
CA PHE A 271 15.16 14.32 -9.09
C PHE A 271 14.70 14.22 -7.62
N PHE A 272 15.27 13.30 -6.84
CA PHE A 272 14.89 13.08 -5.45
C PHE A 272 15.68 13.95 -4.46
N LEU A 273 16.86 14.45 -4.84
CA LEU A 273 17.68 15.32 -3.99
C LEU A 273 17.24 16.79 -4.05
N PHE A 274 16.44 17.15 -5.07
CA PHE A 274 15.97 18.51 -5.30
C PHE A 274 14.48 18.73 -4.95
N TYR A 275 13.83 17.78 -4.26
CA TYR A 275 12.42 17.88 -3.83
C TYR A 275 12.16 17.18 -2.50
#